data_AF-A0A318YB23-F1
#
_entry.id   AF-A0A318YB23-F1
#
_cell.length_a   1.000
_cell.length_b   1.000
_cell.length_c   1.000
_cell.angle_alpha   90.00
_cell.angle_beta   90.00
_cell.angle_gamma   90.00
#
_symmetry.space_group_name_H-M   'P 1'
#
loop_
_entity.id
_entity.type
_entity.pdbx_description
1 polymer ?
#
loop_
_entity_poly.entity_id
_entity_poly.type
_entity_poly.pdbx_seq_one_letter_code
_entity_poly.pdbx_strand_id
1 'polypeptide(L)'
;IQGILRSFGLPWSYGDCHRTTFQLNPSGLLPDNVEPFSLPKPYSMKVLYVKYAPSEVKLYIPTEGAVRQSLVWAPTYVDRTQAAVVEARLGQGPIYYCGDVNGKDGSNQLTLSLCGFKGECAPM
;
A
#
# COMPACT_ATOMS: atom_id res chain seq x y z
N ILE A 1 -7.02 -7.94 11.21
CA ILE A 1 -7.43 -7.25 9.96
C ILE A 1 -8.51 -8.00 9.16
N GLN A 2 -8.42 -9.32 8.93
CA GLN A 2 -9.39 -10.04 8.09
C GLN A 2 -10.85 -9.92 8.55
N GLY A 3 -11.12 -9.97 9.86
CA GLY A 3 -12.49 -9.76 10.38
C GLY A 3 -13.05 -8.38 10.04
N ILE A 4 -12.23 -7.34 10.11
CA ILE A 4 -12.60 -5.95 9.76
C ILE A 4 -12.85 -5.83 8.24
N LEU A 5 -11.99 -6.42 7.41
CA LEU A 5 -12.20 -6.40 5.95
C LEU A 5 -13.51 -7.10 5.57
N ARG A 6 -13.81 -8.25 6.20
CA ARG A 6 -15.07 -8.97 5.99
C ARG A 6 -16.28 -8.18 6.47
N SER A 7 -16.19 -7.45 7.59
CA SER A 7 -17.30 -6.59 8.05
C SER A 7 -17.60 -5.44 7.07
N PHE A 8 -16.65 -5.07 6.21
CA PHE A 8 -16.85 -4.14 5.10
C PHE A 8 -17.26 -4.84 3.79
N GLY A 9 -17.56 -6.14 3.81
CA GLY A 9 -17.94 -6.92 2.62
C GLY A 9 -16.79 -7.16 1.65
N LEU A 10 -15.53 -6.92 2.06
CA LEU A 10 -14.38 -7.08 1.19
C LEU A 10 -13.90 -8.55 1.21
N PRO A 11 -13.74 -9.20 0.05
CA PRO A 11 -13.31 -10.61 -0.04
C PRO A 11 -11.82 -10.81 0.24
N TRP A 12 -11.12 -9.76 0.66
CA TRP A 12 -9.67 -9.75 0.82
C TRP A 12 -9.22 -10.48 2.07
N SER A 13 -7.97 -10.94 2.07
CA SER A 13 -7.33 -11.57 3.22
C SER A 13 -5.97 -10.94 3.51
N TYR A 14 -5.44 -11.16 4.72
CA TYR A 14 -4.05 -10.84 4.97
C TYR A 14 -3.16 -11.76 4.15
N GLY A 15 -2.05 -11.20 3.69
CA GLY A 15 -1.02 -11.89 2.94
C GLY A 15 0.23 -12.10 3.78
N ASP A 16 1.37 -12.03 3.12
CA ASP A 16 2.65 -12.23 3.77
C ASP A 16 2.99 -11.03 4.67
N CYS A 17 4.07 -11.14 5.46
CA CYS A 17 4.51 -10.04 6.32
C CYS A 17 6.02 -9.88 6.24
N HIS A 18 6.47 -8.87 5.49
CA HIS A 18 7.89 -8.56 5.37
C HIS A 18 8.14 -7.16 4.82
N ARG A 19 9.42 -6.75 4.87
CA ARG A 19 9.88 -5.50 4.29
C ARG A 19 10.33 -5.69 2.84
N THR A 20 10.02 -4.72 1.98
CA THR A 20 10.55 -4.59 0.62
C THR A 20 10.32 -3.15 0.12
N THR A 21 10.72 -2.86 -1.11
CA THR A 21 10.41 -1.60 -1.82
C THR A 21 9.10 -1.74 -2.60
N PHE A 22 8.25 -0.73 -2.48
CA PHE A 22 6.97 -0.65 -3.17
C PHE A 22 6.90 0.58 -4.06
N GLN A 23 6.05 0.52 -5.07
CA GLN A 23 5.79 1.61 -6.00
C GLN A 23 4.29 1.76 -6.22
N LEU A 24 3.89 2.94 -6.71
CA LEU A 24 2.56 3.14 -7.26
C LEU A 24 2.28 2.11 -8.37
N ASN A 25 1.12 1.47 -8.31
CA ASN A 25 0.68 0.51 -9.30
C ASN A 25 0.36 1.23 -10.63
N PRO A 26 1.10 0.96 -11.72
CA PRO A 26 0.85 1.61 -13.00
C PRO A 26 -0.51 1.25 -13.61
N SER A 27 -1.11 0.14 -13.19
CA SER A 27 -2.42 -0.32 -13.64
C SER A 27 -3.54 -0.04 -12.64
N GLY A 28 -3.23 0.64 -11.53
CA GLY A 28 -4.21 1.02 -10.52
C GLY A 28 -4.97 2.28 -10.94
N LEU A 29 -6.22 2.39 -10.54
CA LEU A 29 -6.96 3.65 -10.64
C LEU A 29 -6.59 4.52 -9.45
N LEU A 30 -6.17 5.76 -9.73
CA LEU A 30 -5.98 6.75 -8.67
C LEU A 30 -7.34 7.33 -8.28
N PRO A 31 -7.60 7.54 -6.98
CA PRO A 31 -8.78 8.27 -6.54
C PRO A 31 -8.78 9.69 -7.11
N ASP A 32 -9.95 10.21 -7.49
CA ASP A 32 -10.11 11.54 -8.12
C ASP A 32 -9.53 12.69 -7.28
N ASN A 33 -9.47 12.53 -5.95
CA ASN A 33 -8.96 13.53 -5.02
C ASN A 33 -7.42 13.45 -4.81
N VAL A 34 -6.74 12.52 -5.47
CA VAL A 34 -5.32 12.25 -5.30
C VAL A 34 -4.55 12.64 -6.55
N GLU A 35 -3.60 13.55 -6.38
CA GLU A 35 -2.69 13.93 -7.44
C GLU A 35 -1.51 12.96 -7.51
N PRO A 36 -1.15 12.40 -8.68
CA PRO A 36 -0.05 11.45 -8.80
C PRO A 36 1.29 12.00 -8.25
N PHE A 37 1.54 13.30 -8.43
CA PHE A 37 2.77 13.95 -7.97
C PHE A 37 2.83 14.15 -6.44
N SER A 38 1.68 14.10 -5.76
CA SER A 38 1.64 14.22 -4.30
C SER A 38 2.08 12.94 -3.60
N LEU A 39 1.99 11.80 -4.30
CA LEU A 39 2.30 10.48 -3.78
C LEU A 39 3.81 10.24 -3.68
N PRO A 40 4.28 9.48 -2.68
CA PRO A 40 5.69 9.16 -2.56
C PRO A 40 6.17 8.33 -3.75
N LYS A 41 7.38 8.65 -4.22
CA LYS A 41 8.19 7.79 -5.11
C LYS A 41 8.42 6.42 -4.46
N PRO A 42 8.89 5.40 -5.22
CA PRO A 42 9.11 4.08 -4.65
C PRO A 42 9.92 4.10 -3.36
N TYR A 43 9.42 3.43 -2.31
CA TYR A 43 10.00 3.49 -0.97
C TYR A 43 9.83 2.17 -0.20
N SER A 44 10.63 1.99 0.86
CA SER A 44 10.65 0.75 1.65
C SER A 44 9.66 0.78 2.83
N MET A 45 8.77 -0.19 2.87
CA MET A 45 7.80 -0.42 3.96
C MET A 45 7.95 -1.83 4.52
N LYS A 46 7.69 -2.01 5.82
CA LYS A 46 7.44 -3.36 6.37
C LYS A 46 5.93 -3.55 6.37
N VAL A 47 5.42 -4.50 5.60
CA VAL A 47 3.99 -4.54 5.29
C VAL A 47 3.39 -5.86 5.72
N LEU A 48 2.22 -5.79 6.36
CA LEU A 48 1.24 -6.88 6.32
C LEU A 48 0.42 -6.75 5.03
N TYR A 49 0.60 -7.67 4.10
CA TYR A 49 0.04 -7.55 2.76
C TYR A 49 -1.47 -7.82 2.72
N VAL A 50 -2.12 -7.40 1.64
CA VAL A 50 -3.48 -7.82 1.25
C VAL A 50 -3.42 -8.72 0.03
N LYS A 51 -4.12 -9.86 0.12
CA LYS A 51 -4.37 -10.80 -0.99
C LYS A 51 -5.79 -10.63 -1.54
N TYR A 52 -5.96 -11.04 -2.80
CA TYR A 52 -7.24 -11.09 -3.52
C TYR A 52 -7.94 -9.74 -3.78
N ALA A 53 -7.24 -8.63 -3.56
CA ALA A 53 -7.69 -7.36 -4.10
C ALA A 53 -7.61 -7.39 -5.64
N PRO A 54 -8.63 -6.88 -6.38
CA PRO A 54 -8.54 -6.62 -7.81
C PRO A 54 -7.37 -5.69 -8.14
N SER A 55 -6.84 -5.73 -9.36
CA SER A 55 -5.64 -4.94 -9.72
C SER A 55 -5.91 -3.44 -9.69
N GLU A 56 -7.12 -3.05 -10.07
CA GLU A 56 -7.58 -1.67 -10.22
C GLU A 56 -7.58 -0.91 -8.89
N VAL A 57 -7.76 -1.65 -7.78
CA VAL A 57 -7.84 -1.06 -6.43
C VAL A 57 -6.54 -1.21 -5.64
N LYS A 58 -5.48 -1.77 -6.23
CA LYS A 58 -4.15 -1.81 -5.62
C LYS A 58 -3.44 -0.51 -5.93
N LEU A 59 -3.11 0.24 -4.88
CA LEU A 59 -2.39 1.51 -5.00
C LEU A 59 -0.88 1.28 -4.94
N TYR A 60 -0.37 0.57 -3.93
CA TYR A 60 1.07 0.28 -3.82
C TYR A 60 1.35 -1.22 -3.88
N ILE A 61 2.21 -1.60 -4.82
CA ILE A 61 2.64 -2.99 -5.08
C ILE A 61 4.16 -3.10 -5.01
N PRO A 62 4.73 -4.29 -4.77
CA PRO A 62 6.17 -4.46 -4.79
C PRO A 62 6.75 -4.09 -6.15
N THR A 63 7.92 -3.44 -6.14
CA THR A 63 8.66 -3.13 -7.37
C THR A 63 9.00 -4.40 -8.14
N GLU A 64 9.31 -4.27 -9.43
CA GLU A 64 9.84 -5.39 -10.19
C GLU A 64 11.15 -5.92 -9.57
N GLY A 65 11.30 -7.25 -9.54
CA GLY A 65 12.45 -7.89 -8.90
C GLY A 65 12.55 -7.72 -7.38
N ALA A 66 11.52 -7.17 -6.72
CA ALA A 66 11.51 -6.97 -5.27
C ALA A 66 11.84 -8.26 -4.51
N VAL A 67 12.76 -8.15 -3.55
CA VAL A 67 13.12 -9.23 -2.63
C VAL A 67 12.82 -8.83 -1.19
N ARG A 68 12.55 -9.81 -0.34
CA ARG A 68 12.43 -9.62 1.10
C ARG A 68 13.71 -9.00 1.66
N GLN A 69 13.53 -7.87 2.35
CA GLN A 69 14.57 -7.19 3.12
C GLN A 69 14.50 -7.67 4.59
N SER A 70 15.50 -8.42 5.05
CA SER A 70 15.62 -8.92 6.43
C SER A 70 17.08 -9.00 6.87
N LEU A 71 17.33 -8.80 8.16
CA LEU A 71 18.64 -9.03 8.78
C LEU A 71 18.87 -10.49 9.19
N VAL A 72 17.80 -11.30 9.25
CA VAL A 72 17.83 -12.68 9.77
C VAL A 72 17.59 -13.71 8.68
N TRP A 73 16.81 -13.37 7.66
CA TRP A 73 16.44 -14.30 6.60
C TRP A 73 17.04 -13.87 5.27
N ALA A 74 17.44 -14.86 4.46
CA ALA A 74 17.97 -14.62 3.12
C ALA A 74 16.96 -13.88 2.21
N PRO A 75 17.43 -13.10 1.23
CA PRO A 75 16.58 -12.49 0.23
C PRO A 75 15.79 -13.55 -0.55
N THR A 76 14.48 -13.36 -0.66
CA THR A 76 13.60 -14.20 -1.47
C THR A 76 12.68 -13.28 -2.27
N TYR A 77 12.38 -13.65 -3.52
CA TYR A 77 11.44 -12.88 -4.34
C TYR A 77 10.09 -12.72 -3.66
N VAL A 78 9.52 -11.53 -3.83
CA VAL A 78 8.23 -11.16 -3.26
C VAL A 78 7.12 -11.48 -4.24
N ASP A 79 6.03 -12.06 -3.74
CA ASP A 79 4.80 -12.25 -4.50
C ASP A 79 4.15 -10.89 -4.82
N ARG A 80 4.19 -10.51 -6.10
CA ARG A 80 3.66 -9.23 -6.60
C ARG A 80 2.15 -9.26 -6.83
N THR A 81 1.47 -10.38 -6.61
CA THR A 81 0.00 -10.45 -6.69
C THR A 81 -0.66 -9.80 -5.48
N GLN A 82 0.09 -9.60 -4.39
CA GLN A 82 -0.35 -8.98 -3.15
C GLN A 82 -0.05 -7.48 -3.17
N ALA A 83 -0.75 -6.71 -2.34
CA ALA A 83 -0.57 -5.26 -2.27
C ALA A 83 -0.27 -4.79 -0.84
N ALA A 84 0.48 -3.69 -0.76
CA ALA A 84 0.71 -2.98 0.50
C ALA A 84 -0.40 -2.00 0.83
N VAL A 85 -0.96 -1.37 -0.20
CA VAL A 85 -1.97 -0.33 -0.05
C VAL A 85 -3.07 -0.59 -1.06
N VAL A 86 -4.31 -0.59 -0.58
CA VAL A 86 -5.51 -0.83 -1.39
C VAL A 86 -6.60 0.17 -1.06
N GLU A 87 -7.42 0.50 -2.05
CA GLU A 87 -8.65 1.30 -1.91
C GLU A 87 -9.88 0.39 -1.88
N ALA A 88 -10.85 0.68 -1.03
CA ALA A 88 -12.22 0.17 -1.14
C ALA A 88 -13.20 1.33 -1.14
N ARG A 89 -14.40 1.10 -1.71
CA ARG A 89 -15.53 2.02 -1.57
C ARG A 89 -16.45 1.55 -0.46
N LEU A 90 -16.69 2.42 0.51
CA LEU A 90 -17.60 2.15 1.63
C LEU A 90 -18.52 3.37 1.82
N GLY A 91 -19.81 3.18 1.56
CA GLY A 91 -20.77 4.28 1.56
C GLY A 91 -20.44 5.31 0.46
N GLN A 92 -20.29 6.58 0.85
CA GLN A 92 -20.06 7.70 -0.07
C GLN A 92 -18.58 8.01 -0.32
N GLY A 93 -17.66 7.33 0.36
CA GLY A 93 -16.23 7.66 0.34
C GLY A 93 -15.32 6.46 0.11
N PRO A 94 -14.07 6.71 -0.29
CA PRO A 94 -13.04 5.70 -0.27
C PRO A 94 -12.58 5.42 1.17
N ILE A 95 -12.24 4.17 1.45
CA ILE A 95 -11.46 3.76 2.60
C ILE A 95 -10.16 3.14 2.09
N TYR A 96 -9.06 3.42 2.77
CA TYR A 96 -7.75 2.89 2.40
C TYR A 96 -7.26 1.94 3.48
N TYR A 97 -6.73 0.81 3.05
CA TYR A 97 -5.89 -0.02 3.92
C TYR A 97 -4.43 0.25 3.58
N CYS A 98 -3.65 0.68 4.57
CA CYS A 98 -2.20 0.76 4.50
C CYS A 98 -1.61 -0.32 5.41
N GLY A 99 -0.89 -1.28 4.83
CA GLY A 99 -0.30 -2.40 5.56
C GLY A 99 1.03 -2.10 6.23
N ASP A 100 1.58 -0.88 6.10
CA ASP A 100 2.86 -0.52 6.74
C ASP A 100 2.73 -0.55 8.26
N VAL A 101 3.52 -1.42 8.90
CA VAL A 101 3.49 -1.63 10.35
C VAL A 101 4.49 -0.74 11.10
N ASN A 102 5.39 -0.06 10.39
CA ASN A 102 6.42 0.76 11.02
C ASN A 102 6.19 2.26 10.87
N GLY A 103 5.49 2.70 9.81
CA GLY A 103 5.20 4.13 9.56
C GLY A 103 6.46 4.98 9.37
N LYS A 104 6.91 5.15 8.13
CA LYS A 104 8.02 6.07 7.78
C LYS A 104 7.50 7.27 6.96
N ASP A 105 8.37 8.22 6.66
CA ASP A 105 8.04 9.45 5.92
C ASP A 105 7.24 9.21 4.64
N GLY A 106 7.58 8.17 3.86
CA GLY A 106 6.81 7.80 2.68
C GLY A 106 5.35 7.43 3.00
N SER A 107 5.11 6.70 4.09
CA SER A 107 3.75 6.34 4.52
C SER A 107 2.99 7.54 5.11
N ASN A 108 3.69 8.50 5.72
CA ASN A 108 3.09 9.77 6.16
C ASN A 108 2.66 10.59 4.95
N GLN A 109 3.55 10.77 3.97
CA GLN A 109 3.23 11.45 2.71
C GLN A 109 2.05 10.76 2.01
N LEU A 110 2.09 9.44 1.84
CA LEU A 110 1.00 8.67 1.25
C LEU A 110 -0.33 8.93 1.97
N THR A 111 -0.34 8.85 3.30
CA THR A 111 -1.57 9.05 4.10
C THR A 111 -2.13 10.46 3.88
N LEU A 112 -1.26 11.48 3.92
CA LEU A 112 -1.64 12.87 3.65
C LEU A 112 -2.20 13.05 2.23
N SER A 113 -1.56 12.48 1.22
CA SER A 113 -2.04 12.51 -0.17
C SER A 113 -3.41 11.87 -0.32
N LEU A 114 -3.64 10.69 0.30
CA LEU A 114 -4.93 10.00 0.27
C LEU A 114 -6.05 10.80 0.98
N CYS A 115 -5.67 11.63 1.96
CA CYS A 115 -6.55 12.60 2.60
C CYS A 115 -6.73 13.91 1.81
N GLY A 116 -6.12 14.05 0.62
CA GLY A 116 -6.25 15.23 -0.25
C GLY A 116 -5.24 16.35 0.03
N PHE A 117 -4.25 16.14 0.91
CA PHE A 117 -3.19 17.11 1.12
C PHE A 117 -2.12 17.01 0.01
N LYS A 118 -1.70 18.16 -0.51
CA LYS A 118 -0.82 18.26 -1.69
C LYS A 118 0.61 18.74 -1.36
N GLY A 119 1.04 18.62 -0.11
CA GLY A 119 2.37 19.06 0.36
C GLY A 119 3.32 17.90 0.65
N GLU A 120 4.62 18.13 0.48
CA GLU A 120 5.66 17.21 0.96
C GLU A 120 5.75 17.32 2.50
N CYS A 121 5.92 16.19 3.20
CA CYS A 121 6.41 16.24 4.57
C CYS A 121 7.80 16.88 4.53
N ALA A 122 7.97 18.03 5.17
CA ALA A 122 9.29 18.64 5.34
C ALA A 122 10.22 17.58 5.98
N PRO A 123 11.46 17.42 5.49
CA PRO A 123 12.41 16.49 6.12
C PRO A 123 12.63 16.91 7.57
N MET A 124 12.49 15.96 8.51
CA MET A 124 12.91 16.13 9.91
C MET A 124 14.44 16.09 10.03
#